data_AF-A0A838SFS8-F1
#
_entry.id   AF-A0A838SFS8-F1
#
_cell.length_a   1.000
_cell.length_b   1.000
_cell.length_c   1.000
_cell.angle_alpha   90.00
_cell.angle_beta   90.00
_cell.angle_gamma   90.00
#
_symmetry.space_group_name_H-M   'P 1'
#
loop_
_entity.id
_entity.type
_entity.pdbx_description
1 polymer ?
#
loop_
_entity_poly.entity_id
_entity_poly.type
_entity_poly.pdbx_seq_one_letter_code
_entity_poly.pdbx_strand_id
1 'polypeptide(L)'
;MSQQGKHVQEYCLTVIIWTAATMVAIPFIWLMGDLLWNGGNHLSLSFLFSAPRNAGREGGIGPILISTLLIVGVCMGVAVPIGLGTALFLSEYTRQDHALDRLIRASLDELASVPSIVFGLFGNALFCQALGLGFSILSGGLTLACMVLPILIRTVE
;
A
#
# COMPACT_ATOMS: atom_id res chain seq x y z
N MET A 1 -44.81 26.44 -6.44
CA MET A 1 -44.89 25.04 -6.93
C MET A 1 -43.48 24.41 -7.00
N SER A 2 -42.67 24.44 -5.93
CA SER A 2 -41.23 24.06 -5.99
C SER A 2 -40.70 23.18 -4.86
N GLN A 3 -41.56 22.69 -3.95
CA GLN A 3 -41.13 21.77 -2.86
C GLN A 3 -41.50 20.30 -3.11
N GLN A 4 -42.65 20.01 -3.73
CA GLN A 4 -43.14 18.63 -3.89
C GLN A 4 -42.34 17.80 -4.93
N GLY A 5 -41.80 18.44 -5.97
CA GLY A 5 -40.97 17.78 -6.99
C GLY A 5 -39.57 17.40 -6.51
N LYS A 6 -39.03 18.10 -5.50
CA LYS A 6 -37.71 17.80 -4.92
C LYS A 6 -37.72 16.49 -4.13
N HIS A 7 -38.79 16.25 -3.36
CA HIS A 7 -38.95 15.00 -2.62
C HIS A 7 -39.11 13.75 -3.50
N VAL A 8 -39.73 13.88 -4.68
CA VAL A 8 -39.83 12.76 -5.64
C VAL A 8 -38.46 12.46 -6.26
N GLN A 9 -37.68 13.49 -6.60
CA GLN A 9 -36.32 13.33 -7.11
C GLN A 9 -35.38 12.72 -6.05
N GLU A 10 -35.47 13.17 -4.79
CA GLU A 10 -34.73 12.60 -3.65
C GLU A 10 -35.07 11.13 -3.43
N TYR A 11 -36.34 10.74 -3.53
CA TYR A 11 -36.76 9.35 -3.37
C TYR A 11 -36.24 8.46 -4.51
N CYS A 12 -36.33 8.92 -5.76
CA CYS A 12 -35.76 8.20 -6.90
C CYS A 12 -34.24 8.04 -6.80
N LEU A 13 -33.52 9.11 -6.43
CA LEU A 13 -32.06 9.05 -6.21
C LEU A 13 -31.69 8.09 -5.08
N THR A 14 -32.45 8.09 -3.99
CA THR A 14 -32.24 7.19 -2.86
C THR A 14 -32.42 5.73 -3.28
N VAL A 15 -33.49 5.41 -4.01
CA VAL A 15 -33.74 4.06 -4.53
C VAL A 15 -32.63 3.61 -5.48
N ILE A 16 -32.15 4.49 -6.37
CA ILE A 16 -31.04 4.18 -7.29
C ILE A 16 -29.73 3.90 -6.52
N ILE A 17 -29.42 4.71 -5.50
CA ILE A 17 -28.22 4.51 -4.68
C ILE A 17 -28.30 3.19 -3.91
N TRP A 18 -29.44 2.90 -3.27
CA TRP A 18 -29.62 1.66 -2.52
C TRP A 18 -29.59 0.43 -3.42
N THR A 19 -30.22 0.47 -4.59
CA THR A 19 -30.17 -0.65 -5.55
C THR A 19 -28.76 -0.89 -6.07
N ALA A 20 -28.01 0.14 -6.44
CA ALA A 20 -26.61 0.03 -6.83
C ALA A 20 -25.73 -0.52 -5.70
N ALA A 21 -25.91 -0.02 -4.47
CA ALA A 21 -25.18 -0.51 -3.30
C ALA A 21 -25.49 -1.99 -3.03
N THR A 22 -26.75 -2.40 -3.14
CA THR A 22 -27.16 -3.79 -2.90
C THR A 22 -26.64 -4.71 -4.00
N MET A 23 -26.64 -4.27 -5.26
CA MET A 23 -26.08 -5.01 -6.40
C MET A 23 -24.60 -5.34 -6.20
N VAL A 24 -23.82 -4.43 -5.61
CA VAL A 24 -22.39 -4.66 -5.32
C VAL A 24 -22.21 -5.46 -4.02
N ALA A 25 -23.02 -5.19 -2.99
CA ALA A 25 -22.90 -5.83 -1.69
C ALA A 25 -23.24 -7.32 -1.73
N ILE A 26 -24.27 -7.73 -2.49
CA ILE A 26 -24.69 -9.14 -2.58
C ILE A 26 -23.55 -10.07 -3.04
N PRO A 27 -22.90 -9.88 -4.20
CA PRO A 27 -21.83 -10.76 -4.65
C PRO A 27 -20.60 -10.68 -3.73
N PHE A 28 -20.32 -9.52 -3.13
CA PHE A 28 -19.23 -9.39 -2.15
C PHE A 28 -19.49 -10.23 -0.89
N ILE A 29 -20.69 -10.13 -0.32
CA ILE A 29 -21.10 -10.91 0.86
C ILE A 29 -21.10 -12.40 0.52
N TRP A 30 -21.59 -12.77 -0.68
CA TRP A 30 -21.58 -14.15 -1.14
C TRP A 30 -20.16 -14.71 -1.27
N LEU A 31 -19.25 -13.97 -1.94
CA LEU A 31 -17.84 -14.36 -2.06
C LEU A 31 -17.14 -14.46 -0.71
N MET A 32 -17.39 -13.52 0.20
CA MET A 32 -16.86 -13.59 1.57
C MET A 32 -17.40 -14.80 2.33
N GLY A 33 -18.70 -15.10 2.18
CA GLY A 33 -19.32 -16.30 2.76
C GLY A 33 -18.66 -17.59 2.25
N ASP A 34 -18.51 -17.72 0.93
CA ASP A 34 -17.83 -18.88 0.33
C ASP A 34 -16.37 -18.99 0.75
N LEU A 35 -15.66 -17.86 0.85
CA LEU A 35 -14.26 -17.84 1.28
C LEU A 35 -14.10 -18.26 2.74
N LEU A 36 -15.00 -17.84 3.63
CA LEU A 36 -14.97 -18.23 5.04
C LEU A 36 -15.38 -19.68 5.25
N TRP A 37 -16.43 -20.15 4.56
CA TRP A 37 -16.93 -21.52 4.71
C TRP A 37 -15.96 -22.55 4.11
N ASN A 38 -15.49 -22.31 2.89
CA ASN A 38 -14.60 -23.25 2.20
C ASN A 38 -13.14 -23.07 2.65
N GLY A 39 -12.72 -21.84 2.96
CA GLY A 39 -11.35 -21.54 3.40
C GLY A 39 -11.11 -21.88 4.88
N GLY A 40 -12.10 -21.69 5.76
CA GLY A 40 -11.95 -21.89 7.20
C GLY A 40 -11.47 -23.29 7.58
N ASN A 41 -11.99 -24.32 6.89
CA ASN A 41 -11.59 -25.71 7.12
C ASN A 41 -10.16 -26.05 6.62
N HIS A 42 -9.55 -25.18 5.82
CA HIS A 42 -8.21 -25.35 5.25
C HIS A 42 -7.15 -24.47 5.96
N LEU A 43 -7.55 -23.61 6.90
CA LEU A 43 -6.65 -22.83 7.74
C LEU A 43 -5.96 -23.72 8.76
N SER A 44 -4.86 -24.35 8.34
CA SER A 44 -3.99 -25.13 9.21
C SER A 44 -2.63 -24.45 9.38
N LEU A 45 -1.93 -24.78 10.46
CA LEU A 45 -0.56 -24.32 10.66
C LEU A 45 0.38 -24.80 9.54
N SER A 46 0.09 -25.98 8.98
CA SER A 46 0.76 -26.49 7.79
C SER A 46 0.49 -25.61 6.57
N PHE A 47 -0.73 -25.13 6.35
CA PHE A 47 -1.03 -24.18 5.27
C PHE A 47 -0.26 -22.87 5.41
N LEU A 48 -0.07 -22.36 6.63
CA LEU A 48 0.65 -21.10 6.84
C LEU A 48 2.15 -21.21 6.55
N PHE A 49 2.81 -22.32 6.93
CA PHE A 49 4.27 -22.43 6.86
C PHE A 49 4.80 -23.33 5.75
N SER A 50 3.95 -24.13 5.10
CA SER A 50 4.38 -24.99 3.99
C SER A 50 4.56 -24.19 2.70
N ALA A 51 5.39 -24.72 1.80
CA ALA A 51 5.56 -24.16 0.47
C ALA A 51 4.34 -24.42 -0.43
N PRO A 52 4.04 -23.51 -1.37
CA PRO A 52 3.02 -23.75 -2.38
C PRO A 52 3.47 -24.86 -3.34
N ARG A 53 2.50 -25.65 -3.81
CA ARG A 53 2.65 -26.73 -4.80
C ARG A 53 1.66 -26.52 -5.93
N ASN A 54 1.86 -27.20 -7.06
CA ASN A 54 0.92 -27.17 -8.19
C ASN A 54 0.56 -25.74 -8.66
N ALA A 55 1.59 -24.88 -8.78
CA ALA A 55 1.44 -23.46 -9.12
C ALA A 55 0.53 -22.66 -8.15
N GLY A 56 0.53 -23.01 -6.87
CA GLY A 56 -0.27 -22.35 -5.83
C GLY A 56 -1.71 -22.87 -5.72
N ARG A 57 -2.07 -23.92 -6.46
CA ARG A 57 -3.37 -24.61 -6.30
C ARG A 57 -3.46 -25.44 -5.03
N GLU A 58 -2.31 -25.87 -4.52
CA GLU A 58 -2.21 -26.72 -3.33
C GLU A 58 -0.99 -26.32 -2.49
N GLY A 59 -0.86 -26.87 -1.28
CA GLY A 59 0.23 -26.54 -0.37
C GLY A 59 -0.07 -25.29 0.47
N GLY A 60 0.97 -24.60 0.90
CA GLY A 60 0.87 -23.46 1.82
C GLY A 60 1.35 -22.13 1.25
N ILE A 61 1.32 -21.10 2.09
CA ILE A 61 1.69 -19.70 1.75
C ILE A 61 2.96 -19.22 2.45
N GLY A 62 3.71 -20.13 3.10
CA GLY A 62 4.84 -19.80 3.97
C GLY A 62 5.91 -18.92 3.32
N PRO A 63 6.44 -19.28 2.14
CA PRO A 63 7.43 -18.47 1.45
C PRO A 63 6.95 -17.04 1.16
N ILE A 64 5.68 -16.85 0.79
CA ILE A 64 5.11 -15.53 0.47
C ILE A 64 5.01 -14.67 1.74
N LEU A 65 4.57 -15.27 2.85
CA LEU A 65 4.49 -14.59 4.14
C LEU A 65 5.89 -14.15 4.61
N ILE A 66 6.86 -15.06 4.55
CA ILE A 66 8.25 -14.78 4.96
C ILE A 66 8.86 -13.71 4.05
N SER A 67 8.72 -13.83 2.73
CA SER A 67 9.22 -12.82 1.79
C SER A 67 8.62 -11.45 2.05
N THR A 68 7.31 -11.36 2.31
CA THR A 68 6.64 -10.09 2.64
C THR A 68 7.22 -9.49 3.92
N LEU A 69 7.35 -10.28 4.98
CA LEU A 69 7.95 -9.85 6.25
C LEU A 69 9.39 -9.34 6.08
N LEU A 70 10.21 -10.05 5.30
CA LEU A 70 11.59 -9.65 5.06
C LEU A 70 11.68 -8.37 4.21
N ILE A 71 10.85 -8.23 3.18
CA ILE A 71 10.75 -7.02 2.36
C ILE A 71 10.34 -5.82 3.22
N VAL A 72 9.32 -5.98 4.08
CA VAL A 72 8.89 -4.95 5.02
C VAL A 72 9.99 -4.64 6.05
N GLY A 73 10.70 -5.67 6.52
CA GLY A 73 11.83 -5.52 7.44
C GLY A 73 12.95 -4.65 6.85
N VAL A 74 13.34 -4.92 5.60
CA VAL A 74 14.31 -4.09 4.85
C VAL A 74 13.77 -2.67 4.67
N CYS A 75 12.51 -2.54 4.24
CA CYS A 75 11.87 -1.25 4.05
C CYS A 75 11.93 -0.40 5.32
N MET A 76 11.49 -0.95 6.46
CA MET A 76 11.48 -0.25 7.74
C MET A 76 12.90 0.03 8.25
N GLY A 77 13.83 -0.91 8.09
CA GLY A 77 15.22 -0.74 8.49
C GLY A 77 15.91 0.43 7.80
N VAL A 78 15.45 0.85 6.62
CA VAL A 78 15.99 1.99 5.86
C VAL A 78 15.11 3.23 5.97
N ALA A 79 13.80 3.10 5.76
CA ALA A 79 12.88 4.23 5.70
C ALA A 79 12.68 4.91 7.05
N VAL A 80 12.65 4.15 8.15
CA VAL A 80 12.44 4.71 9.50
C VAL A 80 13.60 5.61 9.93
N PRO A 81 14.87 5.16 9.95
CA PRO A 81 15.96 6.03 10.41
C PRO A 81 16.14 7.27 9.51
N ILE A 82 16.01 7.10 8.19
CA ILE A 82 16.14 8.23 7.25
C ILE A 82 14.95 9.18 7.43
N GLY A 83 13.72 8.68 7.42
CA GLY A 83 12.54 9.53 7.45
C GLY A 83 12.34 10.21 8.80
N LEU A 84 12.60 9.54 9.92
CA LEU A 84 12.59 10.18 11.23
C LEU A 84 13.68 11.24 11.35
N GLY A 85 14.90 10.95 10.88
CA GLY A 85 16.00 11.92 10.89
C GLY A 85 15.69 13.15 10.05
N THR A 86 15.11 12.97 8.86
CA THR A 86 14.69 14.08 8.00
C THR A 86 13.52 14.85 8.60
N ALA A 87 12.51 14.18 9.15
CA ALA A 87 11.36 14.85 9.78
C ALA A 87 11.77 15.68 11.00
N LEU A 88 12.61 15.12 11.89
CA LEU A 88 13.14 15.86 13.05
C LEU A 88 13.97 17.07 12.62
N PHE A 89 14.76 16.94 11.55
CA PHE A 89 15.51 18.06 10.99
C PHE A 89 14.58 19.17 10.44
N LEU A 90 13.50 18.77 9.75
CA LEU A 90 12.50 19.67 9.18
C LEU A 90 11.54 20.27 10.23
N SER A 91 11.40 19.66 11.41
CA SER A 91 10.53 20.18 12.48
C SER A 91 11.28 21.06 13.47
N GLU A 92 12.51 20.69 13.85
CA GLU A 92 13.25 21.37 14.92
C GLU A 92 14.19 22.46 14.38
N TYR A 93 14.86 22.21 13.24
CA TYR A 93 15.95 23.07 12.77
C TYR A 93 15.53 24.14 11.76
N THR A 94 14.30 24.11 11.26
CA THR A 94 13.87 24.97 10.16
C THR A 94 12.78 25.93 10.61
N ARG A 95 13.23 27.11 11.06
CA ARG A 95 12.43 28.33 10.86
C ARG A 95 12.20 28.46 9.35
N GLN A 96 10.94 28.62 8.93
CA GLN A 96 10.36 28.44 7.58
C GLN A 96 10.99 29.20 6.37
N ASP A 97 12.27 29.62 6.38
CA ASP A 97 12.87 30.52 5.37
C ASP A 97 14.23 30.06 4.79
N HIS A 98 14.69 28.84 5.07
CA HIS A 98 15.93 28.33 4.49
C HIS A 98 15.69 27.66 3.12
N ALA A 99 16.49 28.03 2.10
CA ALA A 99 16.36 27.48 0.75
C ALA A 99 16.42 25.94 0.68
N LEU A 100 17.15 25.32 1.61
CA LEU A 100 17.25 23.86 1.75
C LEU A 100 15.93 23.22 2.21
N ASP A 101 15.21 23.85 3.14
CA ASP A 101 13.89 23.37 3.60
C ASP A 101 12.90 23.33 2.45
N ARG A 102 12.81 24.43 1.70
CA ARG A 102 11.92 24.53 0.53
C ARG A 102 12.26 23.48 -0.53
N LEU A 103 13.54 23.20 -0.75
CA LEU A 103 13.98 22.18 -1.70
C LEU A 103 13.60 20.76 -1.25
N ILE A 104 13.83 20.44 0.03
CA ILE A 104 13.50 19.13 0.58
C ILE A 104 11.97 18.92 0.53
N ARG A 105 11.19 19.88 1.04
CA ARG A 105 9.72 19.80 1.02
C ARG A 105 9.16 19.65 -0.40
N ALA A 106 9.68 20.43 -1.35
CA ALA A 106 9.30 20.31 -2.76
C ALA A 106 9.63 18.93 -3.34
N SER A 107 10.82 18.40 -3.04
CA SER A 107 11.21 17.05 -3.48
C SER A 107 10.30 15.97 -2.89
N LEU A 108 9.88 16.13 -1.62
CA LEU A 108 8.94 15.21 -0.97
C LEU A 108 7.53 15.31 -1.57
N ASP A 109 7.06 16.49 -1.97
CA ASP A 109 5.79 16.68 -2.69
C ASP A 109 5.82 16.00 -4.06
N GLU A 110 6.93 16.15 -4.80
CA GLU A 110 7.13 15.49 -6.09
C GLU A 110 7.12 13.96 -5.92
N LEU A 111 7.90 13.43 -4.97
CA LEU A 111 7.95 12.00 -4.69
C LEU A 111 6.60 11.43 -4.22
N ALA A 112 5.83 12.17 -3.41
CA ALA A 112 4.51 11.74 -2.96
C ALA A 112 3.47 11.69 -4.08
N SER A 113 3.67 12.48 -5.14
CA SER A 113 2.78 12.52 -6.31
C SER A 113 3.07 11.41 -7.32
N VAL A 114 4.24 10.77 -7.23
CA VAL A 114 4.65 9.70 -8.15
C VAL A 114 3.80 8.45 -7.93
N PRO A 115 3.17 7.89 -8.99
CA PRO A 115 2.44 6.64 -8.89
C PRO A 115 3.32 5.46 -8.46
N SER A 116 2.76 4.53 -7.67
CA SER A 116 3.51 3.37 -7.14
C SER A 116 4.17 2.51 -8.22
N ILE A 117 3.57 2.40 -9.41
CA ILE A 117 4.15 1.64 -10.54
C ILE A 117 5.48 2.24 -11.01
N VAL A 118 5.62 3.57 -10.95
CA VAL A 118 6.84 4.26 -11.35
C VAL A 118 7.95 3.95 -10.37
N PHE A 119 7.68 3.92 -9.06
CA PHE A 119 8.63 3.44 -8.06
C PHE A 119 9.07 2.00 -8.34
N GLY A 120 8.14 1.11 -8.73
CA GLY A 120 8.47 -0.27 -9.11
C GLY A 120 9.43 -0.35 -10.30
N LEU A 121 9.19 0.43 -11.35
CA LEU A 121 10.06 0.47 -12.54
C LEU A 121 11.42 1.12 -12.22
N PHE A 122 11.43 2.22 -11.46
CA PHE A 122 12.65 2.85 -10.97
C PHE A 122 13.48 1.89 -10.12
N GLY A 123 12.85 1.22 -9.17
CA GLY A 123 13.50 0.24 -8.30
C GLY A 123 14.12 -0.91 -9.09
N ASN A 124 13.43 -1.40 -10.12
CA ASN A 124 14.01 -2.40 -11.01
C ASN A 124 15.22 -1.87 -11.80
N ALA A 125 15.14 -0.66 -12.34
CA ALA A 125 16.26 -0.07 -13.07
C ALA A 125 17.48 0.20 -12.16
N LEU A 126 17.25 0.75 -10.97
CA LEU A 126 18.32 1.12 -10.05
C LEU A 126 18.86 -0.07 -9.25
N PHE A 127 18.00 -0.77 -8.51
CA PHE A 127 18.43 -1.83 -7.60
C PHE A 127 18.71 -3.13 -8.34
N CYS A 128 17.80 -3.58 -9.22
CA CYS A 128 17.98 -4.86 -9.90
C CYS A 128 19.07 -4.80 -10.98
N GLN A 129 19.05 -3.76 -11.83
CA GLN A 129 19.93 -3.66 -12.99
C GLN A 129 21.22 -2.90 -12.70
N ALA A 130 21.14 -1.62 -12.29
CA ALA A 130 22.33 -0.78 -12.12
C ALA A 130 23.23 -1.24 -10.95
N LEU A 131 22.63 -1.62 -9.82
CA LEU A 131 23.34 -2.14 -8.65
C LEU A 131 23.53 -3.67 -8.66
N GLY A 132 22.97 -4.37 -9.66
CA GLY A 132 23.13 -5.82 -9.82
C GLY A 132 22.51 -6.67 -8.72
N LEU A 133 21.59 -6.14 -7.91
CA LEU A 133 20.96 -6.87 -6.80
C LEU A 133 19.91 -7.89 -7.27
N GLY A 134 19.55 -7.86 -8.56
CA GLY A 134 18.55 -8.72 -9.18
C GLY A 134 17.16 -8.62 -8.55
N PHE A 135 16.27 -9.52 -8.96
CA PHE A 135 14.94 -9.67 -8.34
C PHE A 135 15.10 -10.34 -6.97
N SER A 136 15.36 -9.53 -5.95
CA SER A 136 15.63 -9.99 -4.59
C SER A 136 14.81 -9.23 -3.55
N ILE A 137 14.77 -9.80 -2.33
CA ILE A 137 14.14 -9.19 -1.15
C ILE A 137 14.72 -7.80 -0.88
N LEU A 138 16.02 -7.65 -1.06
CA LEU A 138 16.71 -6.38 -0.82
C LEU A 138 16.27 -5.32 -1.83
N SER A 139 16.22 -5.65 -3.13
CA SER A 139 15.74 -4.73 -4.18
C SER A 139 14.29 -4.31 -3.95
N GLY A 140 13.41 -5.26 -3.63
CA GLY A 140 12.00 -4.97 -3.33
C GLY A 140 11.84 -4.10 -2.07
N GLY A 141 12.57 -4.42 -1.00
CA GLY A 141 12.55 -3.67 0.25
C GLY A 141 13.06 -2.24 0.12
N LEU A 142 14.17 -2.03 -0.62
CA LEU A 142 14.70 -0.69 -0.90
C LEU A 142 13.76 0.13 -1.79
N THR A 143 13.11 -0.51 -2.77
CA THR A 143 12.10 0.15 -3.61
C THR A 143 10.92 0.65 -2.78
N LEU A 144 10.41 -0.20 -1.87
CA LEU A 144 9.36 0.19 -0.94
C LEU A 144 9.83 1.27 0.03
N ALA A 145 11.08 1.22 0.49
CA ALA A 145 11.64 2.27 1.34
C ALA A 145 11.56 3.64 0.67
N CYS A 146 11.97 3.74 -0.60
CA CYS A 146 11.87 4.98 -1.39
C CYS A 146 10.42 5.45 -1.55
N MET A 147 9.48 4.51 -1.77
CA MET A 147 8.06 4.83 -1.94
C MET A 147 7.41 5.34 -0.65
N VAL A 148 7.74 4.77 0.49
CA VAL A 148 7.14 5.12 1.79
C VAL A 148 7.78 6.36 2.41
N LEU A 149 9.04 6.64 2.09
CA LEU A 149 9.82 7.74 2.67
C LEU A 149 9.09 9.11 2.70
N PRO A 150 8.50 9.62 1.59
CA PRO A 150 7.87 10.94 1.62
C PRO A 150 6.63 10.98 2.53
N ILE A 151 5.85 9.90 2.58
CA ILE A 151 4.68 9.79 3.44
C ILE A 151 5.13 9.72 4.91
N LEU A 152 6.17 8.92 5.20
CA LEU A 152 6.68 8.77 6.56
C LEU A 152 7.23 10.09 7.12
N ILE A 153 8.00 10.84 6.32
CA ILE A 153 8.51 12.15 6.74
C ILE A 153 7.35 13.12 7.04
N ARG A 154 6.39 13.23 6.12
CA ARG A 154 5.22 14.12 6.25
C ARG A 154 4.29 13.80 7.41
N THR A 155 4.25 12.55 7.83
CA THR A 155 3.40 12.12 8.94
C THR A 155 4.01 12.49 10.30
N VAL A 156 5.34 12.69 10.34
CA VAL A 156 6.09 12.95 11.58
C VAL A 156 6.36 14.44 11.80
N GLU A 157 6.50 15.22 10.73
CA GLU A 157 6.58 16.70 10.78
C GLU A 157 5.21 17.35 11.03
#